data_AF-A0A5B7TMN6-F1
#
_entry.id   AF-A0A5B7TMN6-F1
#
_cell.length_a   1.000
_cell.length_b   1.000
_cell.length_c   1.000
_cell.angle_alpha   90.00
_cell.angle_beta   90.00
_cell.angle_gamma   90.00
#
_symmetry.space_group_name_H-M   'P 1'
#
loop_
_entity.id
_entity.type
_entity.pdbx_description
1 polymer ?
#
loop_
_entity_poly.entity_id
_entity_poly.type
_entity_poly.pdbx_seq_one_letter_code
_entity_poly.pdbx_strand_id
1 'polypeptide(L)'
;MLFSSEQVNRGMKIVNTGIIILIFLLLADIAISLVSKGIKGLTGKTFISGIILFNIFLYCKGNRIAFKITMFLLSGVYIFIFGLLPVYLVFGLLRMLNILDAFGGALYLVVPGIIITAVSILVFKTEFYEDVLAFKTYWLEKIKK
;
A
#
# COMPACT_ATOMS: atom_id res chain seq x y z
N MET A 1 15.46 15.14 15.03
CA MET A 1 15.97 15.10 13.64
C MET A 1 15.24 16.18 12.88
N LEU A 2 15.96 17.18 12.36
CA LEU A 2 15.39 18.20 11.48
C LEU A 2 15.49 17.65 10.05
N PHE A 3 14.38 17.15 9.52
CA PHE A 3 14.31 16.70 8.13
C PHE A 3 14.33 17.90 7.18
N SER A 4 14.91 17.76 5.99
CA SER A 4 14.88 18.84 5.00
C SER A 4 13.46 19.02 4.43
N SER A 5 13.12 20.24 4.00
CA SER A 5 11.84 20.50 3.33
C SER A 5 11.65 19.66 2.06
N GLU A 6 12.75 19.31 1.40
CA GLU A 6 12.76 18.46 0.22
C GLU A 6 12.42 17.00 0.56
N GLN A 7 13.01 16.44 1.61
CA GLN A 7 12.67 15.11 2.14
C GLN A 7 11.18 15.02 2.53
N VAL A 8 10.66 16.03 3.22
CA VAL A 8 9.24 16.11 3.58
C VAL A 8 8.35 16.13 2.34
N ASN A 9 8.75 16.86 1.28
CA ASN A 9 7.99 16.92 0.04
C ASN A 9 7.98 15.59 -0.72
N ARG A 10 9.11 14.88 -0.77
CA ARG A 10 9.18 13.53 -1.34
C ARG A 10 8.32 12.54 -0.55
N GLY A 11 8.43 12.55 0.78
CA GLY A 11 7.58 11.75 1.67
C GLY A 11 6.09 12.03 1.48
N MET A 12 5.71 13.30 1.34
CA MET A 12 4.34 13.71 1.05
C MET A 12 3.85 13.12 -0.28
N LYS A 13 4.68 13.17 -1.34
CA LYS A 13 4.34 12.56 -2.64
C LYS A 13 4.13 11.05 -2.50
N ILE A 14 5.05 10.35 -1.84
CA ILE A 14 4.97 8.90 -1.59
C ILE A 14 3.67 8.53 -0.88
N VAL A 15 3.35 9.23 0.22
CA VAL A 15 2.13 9.00 1.00
C VAL A 15 0.88 9.30 0.18
N ASN A 16 0.84 10.42 -0.53
CA ASN A 16 -0.30 10.78 -1.38
C ASN A 16 -0.54 9.76 -2.49
N THR A 17 0.53 9.27 -3.14
CA THR A 17 0.42 8.18 -4.12
C THR A 17 -0.17 6.93 -3.50
N GLY A 18 0.31 6.53 -2.32
CA GLY A 18 -0.25 5.38 -1.60
C GLY A 18 -1.73 5.55 -1.23
N ILE A 19 -2.15 6.76 -0.85
CA ILE A 19 -3.55 7.07 -0.55
C ILE A 19 -4.41 6.97 -1.80
N ILE A 20 -3.94 7.49 -2.94
CA ILE A 20 -4.66 7.39 -4.22
C ILE A 20 -4.87 5.92 -4.60
N ILE A 21 -3.82 5.10 -4.48
CA ILE A 21 -3.92 3.67 -4.76
C ILE A 21 -4.90 2.99 -3.80
N LEU A 22 -4.85 3.32 -2.51
CA LEU A 22 -5.78 2.80 -1.51
C LEU A 22 -7.24 3.16 -1.85
N ILE A 23 -7.51 4.41 -2.23
CA ILE A 23 -8.85 4.84 -2.67
C ILE A 23 -9.29 4.03 -3.89
N PHE A 24 -8.41 3.86 -4.88
CA PHE A 24 -8.72 3.11 -6.09
C PHE A 24 -9.07 1.64 -5.77
N LEU A 25 -8.29 0.98 -4.92
CA LEU A 25 -8.54 -0.39 -4.46
C LEU A 25 -9.89 -0.51 -3.74
N LEU A 26 -10.23 0.44 -2.88
CA LEU A 26 -11.50 0.46 -2.14
C LEU A 26 -12.68 0.66 -3.08
N LEU A 27 -12.58 1.58 -4.03
CA LEU A 27 -13.61 1.82 -5.04
C LEU A 27 -13.80 0.61 -5.95
N ALA A 28 -12.71 -0.05 -6.37
CA ALA A 28 -12.77 -1.28 -7.16
C ALA A 28 -13.47 -2.42 -6.39
N ASP A 29 -13.15 -2.61 -5.10
CA ASP A 29 -13.81 -3.62 -4.26
C ASP A 29 -15.32 -3.35 -4.09
N ILE A 30 -15.70 -2.09 -3.92
CA ILE A 30 -17.11 -1.66 -3.87
C ILE A 30 -17.81 -1.95 -5.22
N ALA A 31 -17.20 -1.55 -6.34
CA ALA A 31 -17.75 -1.75 -7.67
C ALA A 31 -17.92 -3.25 -8.00
N ILE A 32 -16.90 -4.08 -7.74
CA ILE A 32 -16.97 -5.53 -7.95
C ILE A 32 -18.06 -6.16 -7.07
N SER A 33 -18.20 -5.71 -5.83
CA SER A 33 -19.25 -6.22 -4.93
C SER A 33 -20.66 -5.88 -5.44
N LEU A 34 -20.85 -4.66 -5.96
CA LEU A 34 -22.11 -4.23 -6.58
C LEU A 34 -22.43 -5.00 -7.86
N VAL A 35 -21.45 -5.19 -8.75
CA VAL A 35 -21.64 -5.90 -10.02
C VAL A 35 -21.91 -7.39 -9.80
N SER A 36 -21.19 -8.02 -8.88
CA SER A 36 -21.27 -9.48 -8.67
C SER A 36 -22.49 -9.94 -7.86
N LYS A 37 -22.96 -9.12 -6.91
CA LYS A 37 -24.00 -9.53 -5.94
C LYS A 37 -25.18 -8.56 -5.85
N GLY A 38 -25.20 -7.49 -6.64
CA GLY A 38 -26.25 -6.46 -6.61
C GLY A 38 -26.32 -5.73 -5.25
N ILE A 39 -27.47 -5.12 -4.94
CA ILE A 39 -27.69 -4.40 -3.66
C ILE A 39 -27.64 -5.37 -2.47
N LYS A 40 -28.06 -6.64 -2.65
CA LYS A 40 -27.89 -7.70 -1.64
C LYS A 40 -26.41 -8.05 -1.39
N GLY A 41 -25.53 -7.60 -2.27
CA GLY A 41 -24.07 -7.68 -2.18
C GLY A 41 -23.41 -6.61 -1.31
N LEU A 42 -24.14 -5.55 -0.91
CA LEU A 42 -23.72 -4.65 0.18
C LEU A 42 -23.73 -5.43 1.49
N THR A 43 -22.69 -6.23 1.64
CA THR A 43 -22.38 -7.03 2.83
C THR A 43 -21.44 -6.21 3.73
N GLY A 44 -21.14 -6.73 4.93
CA GLY A 44 -20.21 -6.07 5.86
C GLY A 44 -18.86 -5.67 5.24
N LYS A 45 -18.42 -6.36 4.18
CA LYS A 45 -17.19 -6.03 3.45
C LYS A 45 -17.24 -4.65 2.78
N THR A 46 -18.34 -4.33 2.09
CA THR A 46 -18.53 -3.01 1.45
C THR A 46 -18.64 -1.90 2.50
N PHE A 47 -19.23 -2.21 3.66
CA PHE A 47 -19.31 -1.27 4.79
C PHE A 47 -17.93 -0.96 5.38
N ILE A 48 -17.06 -1.97 5.51
CA ILE A 48 -15.66 -1.78 5.92
C ILE A 48 -14.92 -0.86 4.93
N SER A 49 -15.07 -1.11 3.62
CA SER A 49 -14.47 -0.27 2.59
C SER A 49 -14.95 1.18 2.67
N GLY A 50 -16.24 1.40 2.97
CA GLY A 50 -16.81 2.72 3.23
C GLY A 50 -16.25 3.41 4.49
N ILE A 51 -16.10 2.69 5.60
CA ILE A 51 -15.49 3.22 6.83
C ILE A 51 -14.05 3.65 6.56
N ILE A 52 -13.29 2.87 5.79
CA ILE A 52 -11.91 3.20 5.45
C ILE A 52 -11.87 4.48 4.58
N LEU A 53 -12.76 4.64 3.60
CA LEU A 53 -12.87 5.88 2.83
C LEU A 53 -13.21 7.08 3.72
N PHE A 54 -14.11 6.91 4.68
CA PHE A 54 -14.42 7.96 5.66
C PHE A 54 -13.22 8.30 6.54
N ASN A 55 -12.41 7.31 6.93
CA ASN A 55 -11.17 7.54 7.68
C ASN A 55 -10.16 8.37 6.87
N ILE A 56 -10.02 8.09 5.57
CA ILE A 56 -9.16 8.87 4.67
C ILE A 56 -9.67 10.31 4.57
N PHE A 57 -10.98 10.53 4.50
CA PHE A 57 -11.57 11.87 4.52
C PHE A 57 -11.23 12.63 5.82
N LEU A 58 -11.32 11.97 6.98
CA LEU A 58 -10.93 12.56 8.26
C LEU A 58 -9.43 12.87 8.33
N TYR A 59 -8.58 12.04 7.71
CA TYR A 59 -7.16 12.33 7.55
C TYR A 59 -6.94 13.65 6.78
N CYS A 60 -7.65 13.85 5.66
CA CYS A 60 -7.55 15.09 4.88
C CYS A 60 -7.97 16.33 5.68
N LYS A 61 -8.89 16.18 6.66
CA LYS A 61 -9.28 17.24 7.60
C LYS A 61 -8.29 17.48 8.74
N GLY A 62 -7.20 16.73 8.84
CA GLY A 62 -6.19 16.90 9.90
C GLY A 62 -6.49 16.14 11.18
N ASN A 63 -7.35 15.10 11.16
CA ASN A 63 -7.61 14.30 12.35
C ASN A 63 -6.42 13.38 12.70
N ARG A 64 -5.88 13.53 13.92
CA ARG A 64 -4.70 12.78 14.40
C ARG A 64 -4.92 11.26 14.50
N ILE A 65 -6.12 10.81 14.87
CA ILE A 65 -6.45 9.38 14.98
C ILE A 65 -6.56 8.79 13.57
N ALA A 66 -7.27 9.49 12.69
CA ALA A 66 -7.41 9.09 11.29
C ALA A 66 -6.03 8.97 10.62
N PHE A 67 -5.11 9.90 10.87
CA PHE A 67 -3.75 9.79 10.36
C PHE A 67 -3.01 8.52 10.78
N LYS A 68 -3.06 8.15 12.06
CA LYS A 68 -2.40 6.92 12.52
C LYS A 68 -2.97 5.70 11.81
N ILE A 69 -4.29 5.65 11.64
CA ILE A 69 -4.99 4.57 10.94
C ILE A 69 -4.62 4.56 9.45
N THR A 70 -4.65 5.71 8.77
CA THR A 70 -4.24 5.83 7.36
C THR A 70 -2.80 5.40 7.15
N MET A 71 -1.86 5.82 8.00
CA MET A 71 -0.45 5.41 7.91
C MET A 71 -0.28 3.90 8.13
N PHE A 72 -1.07 3.29 9.01
CA PHE A 72 -1.10 1.84 9.19
C PHE A 72 -1.63 1.14 7.94
N LEU A 73 -2.75 1.59 7.37
CA LEU A 73 -3.31 1.02 6.14
C LEU A 73 -2.35 1.14 4.95
N LEU A 74 -1.69 2.29 4.83
CA LEU A 74 -0.64 2.53 3.83
C LEU A 74 0.51 1.52 3.92
N SER A 75 0.92 1.13 5.13
CA SER A 75 1.96 0.10 5.28
C SER A 75 1.56 -1.22 4.62
N GLY A 76 0.29 -1.62 4.76
CA GLY A 76 -0.25 -2.79 4.07
C GLY A 76 -0.27 -2.63 2.55
N VAL A 77 -0.64 -1.44 2.06
CA VAL A 77 -0.61 -1.11 0.63
C VAL A 77 0.80 -1.24 0.06
N TYR A 78 1.82 -0.73 0.76
CA TYR A 78 3.21 -0.85 0.29
C TYR A 78 3.72 -2.29 0.31
N ILE A 79 3.40 -3.09 1.33
CA ILE A 79 3.74 -4.52 1.37
C ILE A 79 3.07 -5.24 0.19
N PHE A 80 1.82 -4.91 -0.12
CA PHE A 80 1.11 -5.49 -1.24
C PHE A 80 1.75 -5.11 -2.58
N ILE A 81 2.02 -3.82 -2.83
CA ILE A 81 2.54 -3.33 -4.11
C ILE A 81 3.98 -3.78 -4.35
N PHE A 82 4.84 -3.71 -3.33
CA PHE A 82 6.27 -4.00 -3.50
C PHE A 82 6.61 -5.46 -3.24
N GLY A 83 5.87 -6.16 -2.36
CA GLY A 83 6.14 -7.56 -2.04
C GLY A 83 5.24 -8.52 -2.80
N LEU A 84 3.95 -8.50 -2.49
CA LEU A 84 3.01 -9.55 -2.93
C LEU A 84 2.70 -9.49 -4.42
N LEU A 85 2.43 -8.29 -4.95
CA LEU A 85 2.03 -8.10 -6.34
C LEU A 85 3.14 -8.54 -7.33
N PRO A 86 4.42 -8.16 -7.16
CA PRO A 86 5.49 -8.62 -8.05
C PRO A 86 5.69 -10.14 -7.96
N VAL A 87 5.64 -10.71 -6.75
CA VAL A 87 5.72 -12.17 -6.56
C VAL A 87 4.60 -12.88 -7.32
N TYR A 88 3.37 -12.39 -7.18
CA TYR A 88 2.22 -12.96 -7.86
C TYR A 88 2.33 -12.86 -9.39
N LEU A 89 2.78 -11.71 -9.91
CA LEU A 89 2.99 -11.51 -11.35
C LEU A 89 4.07 -12.44 -11.91
N VAL A 90 5.21 -12.57 -11.22
CA VAL A 90 6.29 -13.46 -11.65
C VAL A 90 5.85 -14.92 -11.63
N PHE A 91 5.13 -15.36 -10.60
CA PHE A 91 4.59 -16.72 -10.59
C PHE A 91 3.55 -16.97 -11.66
N GLY A 92 2.66 -16.00 -11.93
CA GLY A 92 1.71 -16.09 -13.03
C GLY A 92 2.41 -16.30 -14.38
N LEU A 93 3.49 -15.55 -14.62
CA LEU A 93 4.30 -15.66 -15.83
C LEU A 93 5.05 -17.01 -15.91
N LEU A 94 5.71 -17.44 -14.82
CA LEU A 94 6.41 -18.72 -14.77
C LEU A 94 5.48 -19.92 -14.96
N ARG A 95 4.24 -19.82 -14.47
CA ARG A 95 3.21 -20.83 -14.69
C ARG A 95 2.76 -20.85 -16.15
N MET A 96 2.54 -19.69 -16.76
CA MET A 96 2.16 -19.60 -18.17
C MET A 96 3.23 -20.19 -19.10
N LEU A 97 4.51 -20.13 -18.70
CA LEU A 97 5.65 -20.68 -19.44
C LEU A 97 5.96 -22.15 -19.10
N ASN A 98 5.16 -22.84 -18.28
CA ASN A 98 5.42 -24.19 -17.75
C ASN A 98 6.75 -24.35 -16.98
N ILE A 99 7.44 -23.26 -16.64
CA ILE A 99 8.69 -23.29 -15.88
C ILE A 99 8.42 -23.70 -14.43
N LEU A 100 7.29 -23.24 -13.88
CA LEU A 100 6.92 -23.54 -12.50
C LEU A 100 6.68 -25.04 -12.27
N ASP A 101 6.12 -25.74 -13.26
CA ASP A 101 5.87 -27.18 -13.22
C ASP A 101 7.15 -27.99 -13.45
N ALA A 102 8.12 -27.44 -14.20
CA ALA A 102 9.41 -28.08 -14.47
C ALA A 102 10.38 -28.04 -13.27
N PHE A 103 10.41 -26.93 -12.53
CA PHE A 103 11.35 -26.73 -11.42
C PHE A 103 10.69 -26.89 -10.02
N GLY A 104 9.36 -27.05 -9.98
CA GLY A 104 8.61 -27.43 -8.79
C GLY A 104 8.76 -26.50 -7.59
N GLY A 105 8.77 -27.08 -6.38
CA GLY A 105 8.74 -26.38 -5.09
C GLY A 105 9.87 -25.37 -4.85
N ALA A 106 11.04 -25.55 -5.48
CA ALA A 106 12.19 -24.69 -5.25
C ALA A 106 11.96 -23.24 -5.72
N LEU A 107 11.26 -23.05 -6.85
CA LEU A 107 10.94 -21.72 -7.35
C LEU A 107 10.00 -20.95 -6.42
N TYR A 108 9.15 -21.64 -5.66
CA TYR A 108 8.27 -21.01 -4.68
C TYR A 108 9.01 -20.35 -3.52
N LEU A 109 10.27 -20.71 -3.28
CA LEU A 109 11.12 -20.08 -2.26
C LEU A 109 12.10 -19.09 -2.86
N VAL A 110 12.71 -19.45 -4.00
CA VAL A 110 13.75 -18.63 -4.64
C VAL A 110 13.17 -17.33 -5.20
N VAL A 111 12.04 -17.39 -5.89
CA VAL A 111 11.43 -16.20 -6.53
C VAL A 111 11.03 -15.14 -5.49
N PRO A 112 10.30 -15.46 -4.39
CA PRO A 112 10.01 -14.48 -3.37
C PRO A 112 11.27 -13.94 -2.70
N GLY A 113 12.27 -14.79 -2.44
CA GLY A 113 13.55 -14.37 -1.85
C GLY A 113 14.28 -13.31 -2.69
N ILE A 114 14.39 -13.52 -4.01
CA ILE A 114 15.01 -12.57 -4.94
C ILE A 114 14.23 -11.25 -4.96
N ILE A 115 12.89 -11.32 -5.05
CA ILE A 115 12.04 -10.13 -5.12
C ILE A 115 12.14 -9.32 -3.82
N ILE A 116 12.03 -9.97 -2.65
CA ILE A 116 12.16 -9.29 -1.35
C ILE A 116 13.53 -8.62 -1.23
N THR A 117 14.60 -9.30 -1.68
CA THR A 117 15.97 -8.74 -1.63
C THR A 117 16.10 -7.51 -2.54
N ALA A 118 15.64 -7.61 -3.80
CA ALA A 118 15.70 -6.52 -4.76
C ALA A 118 14.87 -5.31 -4.30
N VAL A 119 13.67 -5.55 -3.79
CA VAL A 119 12.78 -4.52 -3.23
C VAL A 119 13.42 -3.86 -2.01
N SER A 120 14.01 -4.63 -1.11
CA SER A 120 14.70 -4.10 0.07
C SER A 120 15.83 -3.17 -0.34
N ILE A 121 16.68 -3.59 -1.28
CA ILE A 121 17.76 -2.75 -1.81
C ILE A 121 17.20 -1.46 -2.42
N LEU A 122 16.11 -1.54 -3.18
CA LEU A 122 15.49 -0.38 -3.82
C LEU A 122 14.91 0.59 -2.78
N VAL A 123 14.22 0.09 -1.76
CA VAL A 123 13.66 0.88 -0.64
C VAL A 123 14.77 1.58 0.14
N PHE A 124 15.88 0.89 0.42
CA PHE A 124 17.04 1.49 1.10
C PHE A 124 17.71 2.56 0.25
N LYS A 125 17.94 2.27 -1.04
CA LYS A 125 18.63 3.20 -1.95
C LYS A 125 17.82 4.46 -2.25
N THR A 126 16.49 4.37 -2.19
CA THR A 126 15.60 5.50 -2.45
C THR A 126 15.28 6.33 -1.19
N GLU A 127 15.89 6.00 -0.04
CA GLU A 127 15.60 6.64 1.25
C GLU A 127 14.10 6.62 1.59
N PHE A 128 13.35 5.68 1.02
CA PHE A 128 11.89 5.67 1.04
C PHE A 128 11.33 5.72 2.48
N TYR A 129 11.96 4.95 3.38
CA TYR A 129 11.58 4.94 4.79
C TYR A 129 11.83 6.29 5.48
N GLU A 130 12.98 6.91 5.21
CA GLU A 130 13.34 8.20 5.81
C GLU A 130 12.45 9.32 5.30
N ASP A 131 12.15 9.35 4.00
CA ASP A 131 11.22 10.31 3.41
C ASP A 131 9.80 10.17 4.00
N VAL A 132 9.29 8.94 4.15
CA VAL A 132 7.98 8.69 4.80
C VAL A 132 7.99 9.10 6.28
N LEU A 133 9.09 8.82 7.00
CA LEU A 133 9.26 9.21 8.40
C LEU A 133 9.34 10.73 8.57
N ALA A 134 10.01 11.42 7.64
CA ALA A 134 10.12 12.87 7.58
C ALA A 134 8.73 13.52 7.47
N PHE A 135 7.94 13.07 6.49
CA PHE A 135 6.57 13.54 6.33
C PHE A 135 5.70 13.27 7.55
N LYS A 136 5.80 12.06 8.13
CA LYS A 136 5.03 11.69 9.32
C LYS A 136 5.31 12.63 10.50
N THR A 137 6.59 12.93 10.72
CA THR A 137 7.04 13.82 11.80
C THR A 137 6.52 15.24 11.57
N TYR A 138 6.70 15.77 10.35
CA TYR A 138 6.21 17.09 9.97
C TYR A 138 4.69 17.23 10.16
N TRP A 139 3.92 16.24 9.71
CA TRP A 139 2.46 16.26 9.81
C TRP A 139 1.98 16.25 11.27
N LEU A 140 2.64 15.46 12.13
CA LEU A 140 2.34 15.41 13.57
C LEU A 140 2.64 16.74 14.28
N GLU A 141 3.72 17.43 13.91
CA GLU A 141 4.02 18.77 14.44
C GLU A 141 2.99 19.80 13.98
N LYS A 142 2.56 19.75 12.71
CA LYS A 142 1.58 20.66 12.15
C LYS A 142 0.23 20.62 12.86
N ILE A 143 -0.19 19.44 13.34
CA ILE A 143 -1.49 19.23 14.00
C ILE A 143 -1.43 19.34 15.52
N LYS A 144 -0.22 19.45 16.08
CA LYS A 144 -0.03 19.79 17.49
C LYS A 144 -0.14 21.31 17.73
N LYS A 145 0.09 22.12 16.70
CA LYS A 145 -0.11 23.57 16.69
C LYS A 145 -1.56 23.90 16.32
#